data_AF-A0A838IQW0-F1
#
_entry.id   AF-A0A838IQW0-F1
#
_cell.length_a   1.000
_cell.length_b   1.000
_cell.length_c   1.000
_cell.angle_alpha   90.00
_cell.angle_beta   90.00
_cell.angle_gamma   90.00
#
_symmetry.space_group_name_H-M   'P 1'
#
loop_
_entity.id
_entity.type
_entity.pdbx_description
1 polymer ?
#
loop_
_entity_poly.entity_id
_entity_poly.type
_entity_poly.pdbx_seq_one_letter_code
_entity_poly.pdbx_strand_id
1 'polypeptide(L)'
;MAALLASLGGVLLPAASAQAQAQSKPRSSNEVVLKLLIPRPEGANAEIRRLKHTEMARMASERIERRLSHAGVKDFRVEVEPHGILRVTAHSSMDSDTIAGIVIPRGQMELRPLVATGSDWTSIADAIPSDIELRQDIDSLDAQNAYLWSNRREVLESFVNRISLGEAQVFVYPDEGGWRSLTLGPSLANHNDLQQVHRKTTPSGVPFVLLELRDDVAHRMRQSLQISESSHLAVVLDGEIVATLRFSAERISSHLELSCPPHLRNSRAQNTWVTQVAGRLAAPIPIVLAELKE
;
A
#
# COMPACT_ATOMS: atom_id res chain seq x y z
N MET A 1 -46.03 60.82 -23.64
CA MET A 1 -45.61 61.45 -22.37
C MET A 1 -44.09 61.32 -22.27
N ALA A 2 -43.47 62.44 -21.92
CA ALA A 2 -42.09 62.80 -22.25
C ALA A 2 -41.02 62.18 -21.34
N ALA A 3 -39.79 62.23 -21.86
CA ALA A 3 -38.52 61.83 -21.27
C ALA A 3 -37.92 62.89 -20.31
N LEU A 4 -36.68 62.58 -19.87
CA LEU A 4 -35.66 63.35 -19.11
C LEU A 4 -35.65 63.16 -17.59
N LEU A 5 -34.52 63.19 -16.87
CA LEU A 5 -33.07 62.96 -17.04
C LEU A 5 -32.43 63.38 -15.69
N ALA A 6 -31.17 62.96 -15.46
CA ALA A 6 -30.17 63.55 -14.56
C ALA A 6 -30.24 63.19 -13.05
N SER A 7 -29.15 63.02 -12.29
CA SER A 7 -27.73 62.69 -12.51
C SER A 7 -27.00 62.81 -11.14
N LEU A 8 -25.91 62.06 -10.98
CA LEU A 8 -24.71 62.35 -10.15
C LEU A 8 -24.74 62.13 -8.62
N GLY A 9 -23.71 61.40 -8.15
CA GLY A 9 -23.24 61.43 -6.76
C GLY A 9 -22.50 60.16 -6.35
N GLY A 10 -21.25 60.00 -6.79
CA GLY A 10 -20.39 58.88 -6.41
C GLY A 10 -19.71 59.06 -5.06
N VAL A 11 -19.41 57.95 -4.40
CA VAL A 11 -18.26 57.81 -3.49
C VAL A 11 -17.65 56.43 -3.73
N LEU A 12 -16.44 56.43 -4.29
CA LEU A 12 -15.55 55.29 -4.42
C LEU A 12 -14.95 54.97 -3.04
N LEU A 13 -15.19 53.77 -2.52
CA LEU A 13 -14.39 53.18 -1.44
C LEU A 13 -13.47 52.12 -2.07
N PRO A 14 -12.14 52.23 -1.95
CA PRO A 14 -11.27 51.10 -2.24
C PRO A 14 -11.33 50.11 -1.07
N ALA A 15 -11.93 48.95 -1.29
CA ALA A 15 -11.71 47.81 -0.41
C ALA A 15 -10.28 47.30 -0.66
N ALA A 16 -9.36 47.68 0.23
CA ALA A 16 -8.01 47.15 0.25
C ALA A 16 -8.08 45.64 0.53
N SER A 17 -7.78 44.86 -0.51
CA SER A 17 -7.52 43.43 -0.43
C SER A 17 -6.33 43.17 0.49
N ALA A 18 -6.59 42.89 1.77
CA ALA A 18 -5.62 42.32 2.68
C ALA A 18 -5.35 40.87 2.24
N GLN A 19 -4.49 40.69 1.24
CA GLN A 19 -3.84 39.43 0.96
C GLN A 19 -2.92 39.12 2.14
N ALA A 20 -3.42 38.31 3.08
CA ALA A 20 -2.58 37.59 4.01
C ALA A 20 -1.71 36.60 3.20
N GLN A 21 -0.58 37.08 2.70
CA GLN A 21 0.50 36.23 2.23
C GLN A 21 1.06 35.52 3.46
N ALA A 22 0.48 34.36 3.78
CA ALA A 22 1.14 33.36 4.58
C ALA A 22 2.40 32.96 3.80
N GLN A 23 3.53 33.58 4.15
CA GLN A 23 4.85 33.12 3.76
C GLN A 23 5.03 31.72 4.31
N SER A 24 4.71 30.71 3.49
CA SER A 24 5.13 29.34 3.74
C SER A 24 6.64 29.32 3.64
N LYS A 25 7.29 29.31 4.81
CA LYS A 25 8.71 28.98 4.96
C LYS A 25 8.99 27.74 4.09
N PRO A 26 9.94 27.76 3.13
CA PRO A 26 10.24 26.57 2.35
C PRO A 26 10.64 25.48 3.35
N ARG A 27 9.86 24.40 3.41
CA ARG A 27 10.29 23.16 4.06
C ARG A 27 11.61 22.80 3.41
N SER A 28 12.68 22.71 4.18
CA SER A 28 13.98 22.23 3.68
C SER A 28 13.75 20.88 3.01
N SER A 29 13.88 20.81 1.68
CA SER A 29 13.92 19.52 1.01
C SER A 29 15.28 18.91 1.32
N ASN A 30 15.26 17.68 1.81
CA ASN A 30 16.49 16.91 1.95
C ASN A 30 16.74 16.22 0.62
N GLU A 31 17.99 16.21 0.17
CA GLU A 31 18.41 15.33 -0.91
C GLU A 31 18.53 13.91 -0.35
N VAL A 32 17.77 12.99 -0.93
CA VAL A 32 17.86 11.55 -0.65
C VAL A 32 18.48 10.90 -1.88
N VAL A 33 19.54 10.11 -1.67
CA VAL A 33 20.21 9.36 -2.72
C VAL A 33 20.21 7.88 -2.36
N LEU A 34 19.61 7.04 -3.19
CA LEU A 34 19.61 5.59 -3.06
C LEU A 34 20.38 4.96 -4.22
N LYS A 35 21.20 3.96 -3.93
CA LYS A 35 21.87 3.13 -4.93
C LYS A 35 21.25 1.73 -4.89
N LEU A 36 20.63 1.32 -5.99
CA LEU A 36 19.92 0.05 -6.09
C LEU A 36 20.63 -0.87 -7.07
N LEU A 37 20.90 -2.11 -6.65
CA LEU A 37 21.51 -3.14 -7.47
C LEU A 37 20.43 -3.97 -8.17
N ILE A 38 20.61 -4.14 -9.49
CA ILE A 38 19.80 -5.06 -10.29
C ILE A 38 20.47 -6.44 -10.32
N PRO A 39 19.74 -7.53 -10.01
CA PRO A 39 20.28 -8.87 -10.00
C PRO A 39 20.79 -9.24 -11.39
N ARG A 40 21.92 -9.97 -11.43
CA ARG A 40 22.48 -10.44 -12.69
C ARG A 40 21.57 -11.52 -13.29
N PRO A 41 21.20 -11.42 -14.57
CA PRO A 41 20.37 -12.44 -15.21
C PRO A 41 21.16 -13.75 -15.37
N GLU A 42 20.47 -14.87 -15.15
CA GLU A 42 21.01 -16.22 -15.37
C GLU A 42 21.06 -16.57 -16.88
N GLY A 43 21.99 -17.46 -17.26
CA GLY A 43 22.13 -17.98 -18.63
C GLY A 43 23.57 -18.04 -19.16
N ALA A 44 23.82 -18.82 -20.21
CA ALA A 44 25.18 -19.20 -20.65
C ALA A 44 25.96 -18.11 -21.44
N ASN A 45 25.30 -17.27 -22.24
CA ASN A 45 25.98 -16.29 -23.11
C ASN A 45 26.13 -14.90 -22.44
N ALA A 46 27.36 -14.37 -22.40
CA ALA A 46 27.69 -13.06 -21.82
C ALA A 46 27.00 -11.88 -22.50
N GLU A 47 26.84 -11.93 -23.83
CA GLU A 47 26.19 -10.87 -24.58
C GLU A 47 24.68 -10.82 -24.26
N ILE A 48 24.03 -11.99 -24.24
CA ILE A 48 22.62 -12.12 -23.85
C ILE A 48 22.41 -11.65 -22.41
N ARG A 49 23.32 -11.99 -21.48
CA ARG A 49 23.26 -11.50 -20.10
C ARG A 49 23.35 -9.97 -20.04
N ARG A 50 24.27 -9.35 -20.78
CA ARG A 50 24.40 -7.89 -20.83
C ARG A 50 23.13 -7.22 -21.35
N LEU A 51 22.60 -7.70 -22.47
CA LEU A 51 21.36 -7.16 -23.06
C LEU A 51 20.17 -7.28 -22.10
N LYS A 52 19.98 -8.46 -21.48
CA LYS A 52 18.93 -8.67 -20.48
C LYS A 52 19.09 -7.75 -19.27
N HIS A 53 20.32 -7.57 -18.79
CA HIS A 53 20.59 -6.72 -17.63
C HIS A 53 20.30 -5.25 -17.93
N THR A 54 20.68 -4.76 -19.11
CA THR A 54 20.32 -3.41 -19.58
C THR A 54 18.81 -3.23 -19.69
N GLU A 55 18.10 -4.22 -20.23
CA GLU A 55 16.64 -4.16 -20.34
C GLU A 55 15.95 -4.18 -18.98
N MET A 56 16.42 -5.02 -18.06
CA MET A 56 15.97 -5.02 -16.66
C MET A 56 16.19 -3.66 -16.00
N ALA A 57 17.31 -2.99 -16.27
CA ALA A 57 17.62 -1.68 -15.73
C ALA A 57 16.70 -0.58 -16.24
N ARG A 58 16.50 -0.53 -17.56
CA ARG A 58 15.58 0.40 -18.20
C ARG A 58 14.14 0.21 -17.69
N MET A 59 13.69 -1.04 -17.61
CA MET A 59 12.36 -1.36 -17.10
C MET A 59 12.21 -0.95 -15.63
N ALA A 60 13.19 -1.24 -14.78
CA ALA A 60 13.14 -0.88 -13.37
C ALA A 60 13.20 0.65 -13.19
N SER A 61 14.03 1.37 -13.94
CA SER A 61 14.09 2.84 -13.87
C SER A 61 12.76 3.48 -14.22
N GLU A 62 12.15 3.09 -15.36
CA GLU A 62 10.85 3.60 -15.78
C GLU A 62 9.74 3.33 -14.76
N ARG A 63 9.78 2.15 -14.12
CA ARG A 63 8.81 1.82 -13.07
C ARG A 63 9.05 2.65 -11.82
N ILE A 64 10.29 2.79 -11.35
CA ILE A 64 10.64 3.64 -10.19
C ILE A 64 10.17 5.07 -10.39
N GLU A 65 10.40 5.67 -11.57
CA GLU A 65 9.94 7.02 -11.89
C GLU A 65 8.42 7.14 -11.77
N ARG A 66 7.66 6.17 -12.31
CA ARG A 66 6.19 6.14 -12.17
C ARG A 66 5.76 6.03 -10.71
N ARG A 67 6.43 5.21 -9.90
CA ARG A 67 6.13 5.07 -8.47
C ARG A 67 6.35 6.35 -7.71
N LEU A 68 7.48 7.02 -7.92
CA LEU A 68 7.82 8.29 -7.27
C LEU A 68 6.81 9.38 -7.65
N SER A 69 6.43 9.44 -8.93
CA SER A 69 5.39 10.35 -9.42
C SER A 69 4.02 10.11 -8.76
N HIS A 70 3.56 8.84 -8.68
CA HIS A 70 2.29 8.50 -8.02
C HIS A 70 2.34 8.68 -6.49
N ALA A 71 3.51 8.50 -5.89
CA ALA A 71 3.79 8.87 -4.51
C ALA A 71 3.82 10.41 -4.30
N GLY A 72 3.73 11.21 -5.37
CA GLY A 72 3.72 12.67 -5.31
C GLY A 72 5.09 13.28 -5.02
N VAL A 73 6.17 12.54 -5.24
CA VAL A 73 7.53 13.08 -5.28
C VAL A 73 7.67 13.81 -6.61
N LYS A 74 7.92 15.12 -6.57
CA LYS A 74 7.92 15.98 -7.76
C LYS A 74 9.30 16.15 -8.38
N ASP A 75 10.32 16.19 -7.53
CA ASP A 75 11.69 16.42 -7.94
C ASP A 75 12.50 15.17 -7.64
N PHE A 76 12.71 14.38 -8.68
CA PHE A 76 13.48 13.14 -8.62
C PHE A 76 14.20 12.90 -9.94
N ARG A 77 15.23 12.06 -9.86
CA ARG A 77 15.97 11.56 -11.00
C ARG A 77 16.33 10.10 -10.78
N VAL A 78 16.20 9.29 -11.82
CA VAL A 78 16.64 7.90 -11.83
C VAL A 78 17.67 7.73 -12.94
N GLU A 79 18.91 7.45 -12.58
CA GLU A 79 20.01 7.26 -13.52
C GLU A 79 20.44 5.79 -13.53
N VAL A 80 20.64 5.23 -14.72
CA VAL A 80 21.23 3.89 -14.88
C VAL A 80 22.74 4.04 -14.95
N GLU A 81 23.43 3.61 -13.90
CA GLU A 81 24.88 3.57 -13.81
C GLU A 81 25.45 2.27 -14.41
N PRO A 82 26.78 2.21 -14.67
CA PRO A 82 27.45 0.97 -15.07
C PRO A 82 27.17 -0.18 -14.12
N HIS A 83 27.27 -1.41 -14.64
CA HIS A 83 27.07 -2.64 -13.86
C HIS A 83 25.66 -2.82 -13.26
N GLY A 84 24.65 -2.14 -13.84
CA GLY A 84 23.24 -2.26 -13.45
C GLY A 84 22.95 -1.75 -12.05
N ILE A 85 23.62 -0.66 -11.69
CA ILE A 85 23.27 0.14 -10.53
C ILE A 85 22.25 1.18 -11.00
N LEU A 86 21.18 1.37 -10.25
CA LEU A 86 20.24 2.47 -10.42
C LEU A 86 20.48 3.47 -9.32
N ARG A 87 20.80 4.71 -9.67
CA ARG A 87 20.90 5.82 -8.74
C ARG A 87 19.59 6.59 -8.74
N VAL A 88 18.92 6.60 -7.59
CA VAL A 88 17.67 7.35 -7.38
C VAL A 88 18.00 8.55 -6.50
N THR A 89 17.88 9.75 -7.06
CA THR A 89 17.98 11.00 -6.31
C THR A 89 16.59 11.61 -6.18
N ALA A 90 16.19 12.03 -4.98
CA ALA A 90 14.93 12.72 -4.75
C ALA A 90 15.12 13.91 -3.80
N HIS A 91 14.58 15.06 -4.18
CA HIS A 91 14.50 16.23 -3.30
C HIS A 91 13.12 16.24 -2.65
N SER A 92 13.04 15.76 -1.41
CA SER A 92 11.77 15.55 -0.72
C SER A 92 11.87 15.90 0.75
N SER A 93 10.71 16.21 1.36
CA SER A 93 10.59 16.25 2.82
C SER A 93 10.47 14.86 3.45
N MET A 94 10.38 13.82 2.62
CA MET A 94 10.39 12.41 3.04
C MET A 94 11.81 11.99 3.42
N ASP A 95 11.92 11.14 4.43
CA ASP A 95 13.19 10.52 4.81
C ASP A 95 13.59 9.41 3.82
N SER A 96 14.85 8.97 3.91
CA SER A 96 15.42 7.94 3.04
C SER A 96 14.62 6.64 3.08
N ASP A 97 14.20 6.21 4.28
CA ASP A 97 13.43 4.99 4.49
C ASP A 97 12.05 5.06 3.81
N THR A 98 11.41 6.23 3.83
CA THR A 98 10.14 6.43 3.11
C THR A 98 10.33 6.25 1.60
N ILE A 99 11.38 6.86 1.02
CA ILE A 99 11.69 6.73 -0.41
C ILE A 99 12.08 5.28 -0.75
N ALA A 100 12.91 4.65 0.06
CA ALA A 100 13.30 3.25 -0.09
C ALA A 100 12.07 2.32 -0.10
N GLY A 101 11.11 2.54 0.81
CA GLY A 101 9.84 1.80 0.85
C GLY A 101 8.93 2.01 -0.36
N ILE A 102 9.14 3.06 -1.17
CA ILE A 102 8.43 3.24 -2.45
C ILE A 102 9.13 2.44 -3.57
N VAL A 103 10.46 2.48 -3.63
CA VAL A 103 11.22 2.06 -4.82
C VAL A 103 11.72 0.62 -4.76
N ILE A 104 12.06 0.10 -3.57
CA ILE A 104 12.68 -1.22 -3.41
C ILE A 104 11.67 -2.37 -3.51
N PRO A 105 10.49 -2.32 -2.84
CA PRO A 105 9.57 -3.45 -2.84
C PRO A 105 9.04 -3.78 -4.25
N ARG A 106 8.59 -5.01 -4.50
CA ARG A 106 8.16 -5.40 -5.85
C ARG A 106 6.80 -4.82 -6.24
N GLY A 107 5.98 -4.36 -5.28
CA GLY A 107 4.64 -3.86 -5.56
C GLY A 107 3.69 -4.94 -6.09
N GLN A 108 3.91 -6.20 -5.73
CA GLN A 108 3.04 -7.31 -6.09
C GLN A 108 1.82 -7.34 -5.17
N MET A 109 0.70 -6.86 -5.71
CA MET A 109 -0.58 -6.86 -5.02
C MET A 109 -1.31 -8.19 -5.22
N GLU A 110 -2.00 -8.62 -4.17
CA GLU A 110 -3.00 -9.66 -4.18
C GLU A 110 -4.22 -9.24 -3.34
N LEU A 111 -5.41 -9.57 -3.81
CA LEU A 111 -6.67 -9.40 -3.09
C LEU A 111 -7.17 -10.78 -2.66
N ARG A 112 -7.34 -10.99 -1.35
CA ARG A 112 -7.70 -12.30 -0.79
C ARG A 112 -8.85 -12.20 0.21
N PRO A 113 -9.76 -13.18 0.27
CA PRO A 113 -10.79 -13.22 1.30
C PRO A 113 -10.20 -13.66 2.63
N LEU A 114 -10.71 -13.11 3.73
CA LEU A 114 -10.43 -13.66 5.06
C LEU A 114 -11.27 -14.92 5.24
N VAL A 115 -10.65 -15.96 5.79
CA VAL A 115 -11.28 -17.26 6.06
C VAL A 115 -11.32 -17.48 7.56
N ALA A 116 -12.50 -17.84 8.08
CA ALA A 116 -12.65 -18.24 9.46
C ALA A 116 -11.91 -19.57 9.69
N THR A 117 -10.97 -19.57 10.64
CA THR A 117 -10.13 -20.75 10.97
C THR A 117 -9.99 -20.92 12.47
N GLY A 118 -10.85 -20.26 13.25
CA GLY A 118 -10.76 -20.32 14.69
C GLY A 118 -10.99 -21.71 15.28
N SER A 119 -11.79 -22.56 14.62
CA SER A 119 -11.89 -23.98 14.98
C SER A 119 -10.58 -24.74 14.76
N ASP A 120 -9.84 -24.43 13.69
CA ASP A 120 -8.54 -25.07 13.42
C ASP A 120 -7.53 -24.69 14.50
N TRP A 121 -7.49 -23.42 14.90
CA TRP A 121 -6.64 -22.96 15.99
C TRP A 121 -6.98 -23.60 17.33
N THR A 122 -8.27 -23.76 17.60
CA THR A 122 -8.74 -24.45 18.81
C THR A 122 -8.34 -25.93 18.79
N SER A 123 -8.36 -26.58 17.63
CA SER A 123 -8.00 -27.99 17.49
C SER A 123 -6.51 -28.28 17.73
N ILE A 124 -5.64 -27.29 17.55
CA ILE A 124 -4.20 -27.41 17.77
C ILE A 124 -3.72 -26.65 19.01
N ALA A 125 -4.63 -26.28 19.91
CA ALA A 125 -4.32 -25.42 21.07
C ALA A 125 -3.15 -25.93 21.91
N ASP A 126 -3.06 -27.26 22.11
CA ASP A 126 -2.00 -27.90 22.89
C ASP A 126 -0.60 -27.81 22.23
N ALA A 127 -0.55 -27.53 20.93
CA ALA A 127 0.69 -27.37 20.17
C ALA A 127 1.14 -25.90 20.05
N ILE A 128 0.33 -24.96 20.55
CA ILE A 128 0.66 -23.52 20.51
C ILE A 128 1.75 -23.25 21.55
N PRO A 129 2.90 -22.64 21.16
CA PRO A 129 3.95 -22.24 22.09
C PRO A 129 3.44 -21.26 23.15
N SER A 130 4.02 -21.28 24.35
CA SER A 130 3.63 -20.40 25.47
C SER A 130 3.70 -18.90 25.18
N ASP A 131 4.47 -18.52 24.16
CA ASP A 131 4.66 -17.13 23.72
C ASP A 131 3.60 -16.66 22.70
N ILE A 132 2.66 -17.54 22.35
CA ILE A 132 1.53 -17.29 21.45
C ILE A 132 0.25 -17.58 22.22
N GLU A 133 -0.66 -16.63 22.19
CA GLU A 133 -1.96 -16.71 22.84
C GLU A 133 -3.03 -17.02 21.81
N LEU A 134 -3.96 -17.92 22.13
CA LEU A 134 -5.20 -18.07 21.40
C LEU A 134 -6.20 -17.04 21.94
N ARG A 135 -6.57 -16.06 21.11
CA ARG A 135 -7.53 -15.00 21.44
C ARG A 135 -8.76 -15.09 20.56
N GLN A 136 -9.80 -14.35 20.93
CA GLN A 136 -11.02 -14.15 20.15
C GLN A 136 -11.32 -12.66 20.08
N ASP A 137 -12.00 -12.21 19.03
CA ASP A 137 -12.44 -10.82 18.93
C ASP A 137 -13.36 -10.47 20.11
N ILE A 138 -13.18 -9.29 20.72
CA ILE A 138 -13.80 -8.89 22.00
C ILE A 138 -15.34 -9.00 21.99
N ASP A 139 -15.97 -8.81 20.82
CA ASP A 139 -17.42 -8.83 20.66
C ASP A 139 -17.95 -10.18 20.13
N SER A 140 -17.11 -11.23 20.08
CA SER A 140 -17.50 -12.53 19.55
C SER A 140 -17.25 -13.67 20.54
N LEU A 141 -18.29 -14.49 20.75
CA LEU A 141 -18.20 -15.78 21.43
C LEU A 141 -18.06 -16.94 20.44
N ASP A 142 -17.98 -16.65 19.15
CA ASP A 142 -17.88 -17.66 18.12
C ASP A 142 -16.42 -18.14 18.02
N ALA A 143 -16.24 -19.45 18.25
CA ALA A 143 -14.95 -20.12 18.11
C ALA A 143 -14.33 -19.91 16.73
N GLN A 144 -15.14 -19.64 15.70
CA GLN A 144 -14.66 -19.35 14.35
C GLN A 144 -13.85 -18.05 14.23
N ASN A 145 -14.04 -17.12 15.17
CA ASN A 145 -13.31 -15.85 15.23
C ASN A 145 -12.07 -15.91 16.13
N ALA A 146 -11.65 -17.11 16.54
CA ALA A 146 -10.38 -17.25 17.25
C ALA A 146 -9.19 -16.96 16.32
N TYR A 147 -8.15 -16.37 16.88
CA TYR A 147 -6.90 -16.05 16.19
C TYR A 147 -5.71 -16.23 17.13
N LEU A 148 -4.54 -16.46 16.56
CA LEU A 148 -3.28 -16.49 17.28
C LEU A 148 -2.76 -15.06 17.45
N TRP A 149 -2.27 -14.75 18.65
CA TRP A 149 -1.69 -13.45 18.97
C TRP A 149 -0.33 -13.61 19.65
N SER A 150 0.59 -12.70 19.37
CA SER A 150 1.84 -12.58 20.14
C SER A 150 2.29 -11.14 20.23
N ASN A 151 2.97 -10.79 21.32
CA ASN A 151 3.68 -9.51 21.43
C ASN A 151 4.96 -9.47 20.56
N ARG A 152 5.42 -10.61 20.03
CA ARG A 152 6.59 -10.73 19.16
C ARG A 152 6.19 -11.24 17.79
N ARG A 153 6.38 -10.39 16.78
CA ARG A 153 6.05 -10.72 15.38
C ARG A 153 6.75 -12.00 14.93
N GLU A 154 8.04 -12.10 15.19
CA GLU A 154 8.92 -13.14 14.65
C GLU A 154 8.54 -14.52 15.18
N VAL A 155 8.08 -14.58 16.44
CA VAL A 155 7.60 -15.82 17.06
C VAL A 155 6.32 -16.29 16.39
N LEU A 156 5.35 -15.39 16.23
CA LEU A 156 4.10 -15.71 15.55
C LEU A 156 4.35 -16.11 14.10
N GLU A 157 5.15 -15.33 13.37
CA GLU A 157 5.50 -15.56 11.97
C GLU A 157 6.22 -16.91 11.79
N SER A 158 7.17 -17.24 12.66
CA SER A 158 7.85 -18.53 12.63
C SER A 158 6.92 -19.71 12.91
N PHE A 159 5.91 -19.54 13.75
CA PHE A 159 4.92 -20.57 14.05
C PHE A 159 3.93 -20.76 12.90
N VAL A 160 3.28 -19.69 12.44
CA VAL A 160 2.26 -19.77 11.38
C VAL A 160 2.82 -20.28 10.06
N ASN A 161 4.09 -19.98 9.74
CA ASN A 161 4.76 -20.51 8.54
C ASN A 161 4.98 -22.02 8.55
N ARG A 162 4.83 -22.70 9.70
CA ARG A 162 4.93 -24.16 9.84
C ARG A 162 3.58 -24.85 9.75
N ILE A 163 2.49 -24.10 9.89
CA ILE A 163 1.13 -24.63 9.84
C ILE A 163 0.64 -24.64 8.39
N SER A 164 0.01 -25.73 7.98
CA SER A 164 -0.67 -25.83 6.69
C SER A 164 -2.16 -25.99 6.92
N LEU A 165 -2.94 -25.01 6.46
CA LEU A 165 -4.41 -25.01 6.51
C LEU A 165 -5.01 -25.22 5.11
N GLY A 166 -4.56 -26.28 4.44
CA GLY A 166 -4.98 -26.60 3.07
C GLY A 166 -4.59 -25.50 2.08
N GLU A 167 -5.58 -24.94 1.38
CA GLU A 167 -5.37 -23.85 0.40
C GLU A 167 -5.27 -22.46 1.05
N ALA A 168 -5.61 -22.33 2.33
CA ALA A 168 -5.52 -21.07 3.04
C ALA A 168 -4.08 -20.78 3.49
N GLN A 169 -3.72 -19.50 3.46
CA GLN A 169 -2.41 -19.00 3.87
C GLN A 169 -2.56 -18.11 5.09
N VAL A 170 -1.68 -18.29 6.07
CA VAL A 170 -1.73 -17.54 7.33
C VAL A 170 -0.70 -16.44 7.29
N PHE A 171 -1.16 -15.22 7.54
CA PHE A 171 -0.34 -14.01 7.54
C PHE A 171 -0.35 -13.39 8.93
N VAL A 172 0.71 -12.64 9.24
CA VAL A 172 0.81 -11.88 10.47
C VAL A 172 0.41 -10.42 10.20
N TYR A 173 -0.44 -9.87 11.06
CA TYR A 173 -0.99 -8.52 10.92
C TYR A 173 -0.88 -7.75 12.24
N PRO A 174 -0.51 -6.45 12.24
CA PRO A 174 -0.45 -5.66 13.46
C PRO A 174 -1.81 -5.58 14.15
N ASP A 175 -1.81 -5.73 15.48
CA ASP A 175 -3.00 -5.66 16.34
C ASP A 175 -2.72 -4.80 17.58
N GLU A 176 -3.74 -4.55 18.40
CA GLU A 176 -3.57 -3.78 19.64
C GLU A 176 -2.54 -4.42 20.57
N GLY A 177 -1.38 -3.75 20.73
CA GLY A 177 -0.30 -4.19 21.61
C GLY A 177 0.52 -5.37 21.10
N GLY A 178 0.35 -5.81 19.85
CA GLY A 178 1.08 -6.96 19.31
C GLY A 178 0.74 -7.28 17.87
N TRP A 179 0.71 -8.59 17.58
CA TRP A 179 0.52 -9.12 16.24
C TRP A 179 -0.47 -10.27 16.29
N ARG A 180 -1.39 -10.32 15.33
CA ARG A 180 -2.38 -11.37 15.19
C ARG A 180 -2.24 -12.13 13.88
N SER A 181 -2.68 -13.39 13.85
CA SER A 181 -2.80 -14.17 12.62
C SER A 181 -4.06 -13.79 11.85
N LEU A 182 -3.96 -13.64 10.54
CA LEU A 182 -5.08 -13.58 9.62
C LEU A 182 -4.96 -14.71 8.61
N THR A 183 -5.99 -15.54 8.51
CA THR A 183 -6.03 -16.60 7.51
C THR A 183 -6.72 -16.11 6.25
N LEU A 184 -6.01 -16.19 5.13
CA LEU A 184 -6.43 -15.70 3.84
C LEU A 184 -6.65 -16.85 2.87
N GLY A 185 -7.75 -16.79 2.13
CA GLY A 185 -8.05 -17.74 1.07
C GLY A 185 -7.22 -17.50 -0.21
N PRO A 186 -7.62 -18.13 -1.33
CA PRO A 186 -6.95 -17.96 -2.61
C PRO A 186 -7.06 -16.53 -3.13
N SER A 187 -6.09 -16.12 -3.95
CA SER A 187 -6.06 -14.80 -4.58
C SER A 187 -7.20 -14.64 -5.59
N LEU A 188 -8.00 -13.59 -5.41
CA LEU A 188 -9.13 -13.22 -6.28
C LEU A 188 -8.71 -12.27 -7.39
N ALA A 189 -7.68 -11.48 -7.13
CA ALA A 189 -7.10 -10.53 -8.06
C ALA A 189 -5.65 -10.27 -7.69
N ASN A 190 -4.86 -9.87 -8.68
CA ASN A 190 -3.48 -9.47 -8.47
C ASN A 190 -3.17 -8.13 -9.15
N HIS A 191 -1.92 -7.71 -9.07
CA HIS A 191 -1.44 -6.46 -9.69
C HIS A 191 -1.73 -6.32 -11.20
N ASN A 192 -1.94 -7.41 -11.95
CA ASN A 192 -2.33 -7.34 -13.36
C ASN A 192 -3.82 -7.00 -13.57
N ASP A 193 -4.63 -7.13 -12.52
CA ASP A 193 -6.04 -6.72 -12.53
C ASP A 193 -6.23 -5.24 -12.14
N LEU A 194 -5.15 -4.56 -11.75
CA LEU A 194 -5.17 -3.15 -11.33
C LEU A 194 -5.05 -2.24 -12.56
N GLN A 195 -6.07 -1.41 -12.80
CA GLN A 195 -6.12 -0.46 -13.90
C GLN A 195 -5.53 0.89 -13.51
N GLN A 196 -5.94 1.42 -12.36
CA GLN A 196 -5.46 2.70 -11.86
C GLN A 196 -5.30 2.70 -10.34
N VAL A 197 -4.43 3.59 -9.86
CA VAL A 197 -4.17 3.83 -8.45
C VAL A 197 -4.17 5.33 -8.22
N HIS A 198 -5.05 5.80 -7.34
CA HIS A 198 -5.15 7.21 -6.99
C HIS A 198 -4.89 7.40 -5.51
N ARG A 199 -4.08 8.40 -5.18
CA ARG A 199 -4.05 8.95 -3.83
C ARG A 199 -5.17 9.97 -3.70
N LYS A 200 -6.05 9.77 -2.74
CA LYS A 200 -7.16 10.69 -2.45
C LYS A 200 -7.21 11.04 -0.97
N THR A 201 -8.02 12.03 -0.66
CA THR A 201 -8.26 12.49 0.70
C THR A 201 -9.76 12.61 0.87
N THR A 202 -10.29 12.12 2.00
CA THR A 202 -11.70 12.31 2.35
C THR A 202 -12.00 13.79 2.58
N PRO A 203 -13.28 14.21 2.60
CA PRO A 203 -13.65 15.58 2.98
C PRO A 203 -13.14 15.98 4.38
N SER A 204 -12.95 15.02 5.28
CA SER A 204 -12.40 15.23 6.62
C SER A 204 -10.86 15.30 6.65
N GLY A 205 -10.17 15.21 5.51
CA GLY A 205 -8.72 15.30 5.44
C GLY A 205 -7.98 13.98 5.65
N VAL A 206 -8.67 12.84 5.72
CA VAL A 206 -8.05 11.52 5.93
C VAL A 206 -7.54 10.98 4.58
N PRO A 207 -6.24 10.68 4.44
CA PRO A 207 -5.71 10.18 3.18
C PRO A 207 -6.03 8.69 2.99
N PHE A 208 -6.29 8.29 1.75
CA PHE A 208 -6.56 6.91 1.36
C PHE A 208 -6.06 6.62 -0.06
N VAL A 209 -5.97 5.33 -0.41
CA VAL A 209 -5.64 4.87 -1.77
C VAL A 209 -6.91 4.34 -2.42
N LEU A 210 -7.30 4.89 -3.57
CA LEU A 210 -8.36 4.35 -4.39
C LEU A 210 -7.75 3.44 -5.46
N LEU A 211 -8.17 2.18 -5.50
CA LEU A 211 -7.84 1.24 -6.54
C LEU A 211 -8.98 1.11 -7.52
N GLU A 212 -8.66 1.15 -8.81
CA GLU A 212 -9.58 0.81 -9.89
C GLU A 212 -9.14 -0.53 -10.46
N LEU A 213 -9.99 -1.54 -10.30
CA LEU A 213 -9.76 -2.90 -10.77
C LEU A 213 -10.53 -3.15 -12.05
N ARG A 214 -10.13 -4.17 -12.82
CA ARG A 214 -10.92 -4.65 -13.94
C ARG A 214 -12.31 -5.10 -13.50
N ASP A 215 -13.31 -4.89 -14.35
CA ASP A 215 -14.71 -5.15 -14.03
C ASP A 215 -15.02 -6.61 -13.66
N ASP A 216 -14.27 -7.57 -14.23
CA ASP A 216 -14.43 -8.98 -13.96
C ASP A 216 -14.02 -9.38 -12.53
N VAL A 217 -13.18 -8.57 -11.86
CA VAL A 217 -12.77 -8.81 -10.48
C VAL A 217 -13.94 -8.71 -9.51
N ALA A 218 -14.83 -7.73 -9.71
CA ALA A 218 -15.98 -7.53 -8.82
C ALA A 218 -16.91 -8.75 -8.83
N HIS A 219 -17.02 -9.45 -9.96
CA HIS A 219 -17.78 -10.70 -10.05
C HIS A 219 -17.11 -11.83 -9.26
N ARG A 220 -15.79 -12.02 -9.41
CA ARG A 220 -15.01 -13.01 -8.63
C ARG A 220 -15.11 -12.76 -7.12
N MET A 221 -15.02 -11.49 -6.71
CA MET A 221 -15.18 -11.09 -5.30
C MET A 221 -16.56 -11.46 -4.76
N ARG A 222 -17.65 -11.14 -5.48
CA ARG A 222 -19.01 -11.49 -5.05
C ARG A 222 -19.19 -12.99 -4.86
N GLN A 223 -18.74 -13.78 -5.84
CA GLN A 223 -18.83 -15.24 -5.77
C GLN A 223 -18.05 -15.80 -4.58
N SER A 224 -16.81 -15.37 -4.39
CA SER A 224 -15.96 -15.87 -3.29
C SER A 224 -16.49 -15.47 -1.92
N LEU A 225 -16.94 -14.23 -1.74
CA LEU A 225 -17.49 -13.74 -0.46
C LEU A 225 -18.82 -14.42 -0.11
N GLN A 226 -19.63 -14.79 -1.11
CA GLN A 226 -20.84 -15.59 -0.87
C GLN A 226 -20.51 -17.02 -0.43
N ILE A 227 -19.53 -17.66 -1.06
CA ILE A 227 -19.14 -19.05 -0.73
C ILE A 227 -18.48 -19.14 0.64
N SER A 228 -17.63 -18.18 0.98
CA SER A 228 -16.87 -18.17 2.24
C SER A 228 -17.66 -17.66 3.44
N GLU A 229 -18.89 -17.17 3.22
CA GLU A 229 -19.68 -16.41 4.20
C GLU A 229 -18.90 -15.23 4.82
N SER A 230 -17.78 -14.85 4.19
CA SER A 230 -16.90 -13.78 4.65
C SER A 230 -17.39 -12.46 4.07
N SER A 231 -17.31 -11.42 4.88
CA SER A 231 -17.52 -10.03 4.47
C SER A 231 -16.22 -9.25 4.39
N HIS A 232 -15.07 -9.91 4.55
CA HIS A 232 -13.78 -9.25 4.67
C HIS A 232 -12.80 -9.68 3.58
N LEU A 233 -12.09 -8.71 3.02
CA LEU A 233 -10.94 -8.94 2.15
C LEU A 233 -9.69 -8.32 2.76
N ALA A 234 -8.54 -8.92 2.48
CA ALA A 234 -7.23 -8.35 2.73
C ALA A 234 -6.60 -7.94 1.40
N VAL A 235 -5.93 -6.78 1.41
CA VAL A 235 -4.98 -6.41 0.37
C VAL A 235 -3.60 -6.76 0.87
N VAL A 236 -2.97 -7.70 0.16
CA VAL A 236 -1.60 -8.14 0.40
C VAL A 236 -0.70 -7.45 -0.61
N LEU A 237 0.42 -6.87 -0.15
CA LEU A 237 1.41 -6.21 -0.99
C LEU A 237 2.80 -6.73 -0.64
N ASP A 238 3.42 -7.45 -1.57
CA ASP A 238 4.71 -8.12 -1.38
C ASP A 238 4.74 -9.05 -0.15
N GLY A 239 3.63 -9.76 0.11
CA GLY A 239 3.50 -10.69 1.24
C GLY A 239 3.10 -10.04 2.57
N GLU A 240 2.90 -8.72 2.61
CA GLU A 240 2.43 -7.98 3.78
C GLU A 240 0.96 -7.58 3.64
N ILE A 241 0.14 -7.79 4.66
CA ILE A 241 -1.23 -7.24 4.67
C ILE A 241 -1.16 -5.74 4.94
N VAL A 242 -1.48 -4.93 3.93
CA VAL A 242 -1.44 -3.47 4.03
C VAL A 242 -2.78 -2.86 4.40
N ALA A 243 -3.89 -3.54 4.11
CA ALA A 243 -5.23 -3.10 4.47
C ALA A 243 -6.21 -4.28 4.56
N THR A 244 -7.20 -4.14 5.42
CA THR A 244 -8.38 -5.02 5.48
C THR A 244 -9.63 -4.22 5.13
N LEU A 245 -10.48 -4.78 4.29
CA LEU A 245 -11.69 -4.15 3.77
C LEU A 245 -12.91 -4.96 4.25
N ARG A 246 -13.96 -4.25 4.67
CA ARG A 246 -15.24 -4.86 5.02
C ARG A 246 -16.30 -4.45 4.00
N PHE A 247 -17.01 -5.43 3.46
CA PHE A 247 -18.06 -5.22 2.47
C PHE A 247 -19.42 -5.64 3.03
N SER A 248 -20.47 -4.96 2.57
CA SER A 248 -21.79 -5.59 2.48
C SER A 248 -21.93 -6.20 1.08
N ALA A 249 -22.63 -7.33 0.97
CA ALA A 249 -22.77 -8.06 -0.30
C ALA A 249 -23.27 -7.19 -1.47
N GLU A 250 -24.07 -6.16 -1.16
CA GLU A 250 -24.65 -5.21 -2.13
C GLU A 250 -23.66 -4.13 -2.61
N ARG A 251 -22.54 -3.92 -1.92
CA ARG A 251 -21.60 -2.80 -2.16
C ARG A 251 -20.27 -3.22 -2.79
N ILE A 252 -20.14 -4.46 -3.24
CA ILE A 252 -18.94 -4.92 -3.94
C ILE A 252 -18.85 -4.25 -5.30
N SER A 253 -17.78 -3.49 -5.51
CA SER A 253 -17.51 -2.75 -6.75
C SER A 253 -16.07 -2.99 -7.23
N SER A 254 -15.77 -2.59 -8.47
CA SER A 254 -14.40 -2.58 -9.01
C SER A 254 -13.52 -1.47 -8.42
N HIS A 255 -14.08 -0.60 -7.60
CA HIS A 255 -13.39 0.51 -6.94
C HIS A 255 -13.19 0.18 -5.46
N LEU A 256 -11.95 0.06 -5.02
CA LEU A 256 -11.62 -0.26 -3.64
C LEU A 256 -10.94 0.91 -2.95
N GLU A 257 -11.49 1.33 -1.82
CA GLU A 257 -10.90 2.37 -0.98
C GLU A 257 -10.06 1.72 0.13
N LEU A 258 -8.74 1.85 0.03
CA LEU A 258 -7.80 1.38 1.03
C LEU A 258 -7.53 2.49 2.04
N SER A 259 -8.08 2.32 3.23
CA SER A 259 -7.78 3.17 4.37
C SER A 259 -6.54 2.68 5.11
N CYS A 260 -5.83 3.62 5.76
CA CYS A 260 -4.72 3.28 6.63
C CYS A 260 -5.17 2.31 7.72
N PRO A 261 -4.34 1.32 8.09
CA PRO A 261 -4.59 0.48 9.26
C PRO A 261 -4.85 1.31 10.53
N PRO A 262 -5.76 0.86 11.43
CA PRO A 262 -6.20 1.64 12.59
C PRO A 262 -5.09 1.92 13.61
N HIS A 263 -4.01 1.13 13.61
CA HIS A 263 -2.85 1.37 14.48
C HIS A 263 -2.03 2.60 14.03
N LEU A 264 -2.14 3.04 12.77
CA LEU A 264 -1.51 4.26 12.27
C LEU A 264 -2.36 5.50 12.61
N ARG A 265 -2.25 5.95 13.86
CA ARG A 265 -3.12 7.03 14.39
C ARG A 265 -2.69 8.44 14.03
N ASN A 266 -1.40 8.67 13.77
CA ASN A 266 -0.90 10.02 13.49
C ASN A 266 -0.88 10.33 11.98
N SER A 267 -1.14 11.60 11.63
CA SER A 267 -1.25 12.02 10.23
C SER A 267 0.04 11.82 9.43
N ARG A 268 1.22 11.89 10.07
CA ARG A 268 2.50 11.64 9.37
C ARG A 268 2.57 10.18 8.90
N ALA A 269 2.32 9.23 9.79
CA ALA A 269 2.34 7.80 9.50
C ALA A 269 1.29 7.41 8.45
N GLN A 270 0.09 7.98 8.54
CA GLN A 270 -0.95 7.78 7.52
C GLN A 270 -0.51 8.29 6.14
N ASN A 271 0.07 9.49 6.07
CA ASN A 271 0.58 10.02 4.81
C ASN A 271 1.75 9.19 4.26
N THR A 272 2.66 8.73 5.11
CA THR A 272 3.75 7.83 4.72
C THR A 272 3.19 6.52 4.15
N TRP A 273 2.23 5.90 4.86
CA TRP A 273 1.59 4.66 4.41
C TRP A 273 0.90 4.83 3.05
N VAL A 274 0.05 5.85 2.90
CA VAL A 274 -0.68 6.11 1.63
C VAL A 274 0.31 6.34 0.50
N THR A 275 1.38 7.08 0.76
CA THR A 275 2.44 7.37 -0.23
C THR A 275 3.16 6.11 -0.66
N GLN A 276 3.58 5.27 0.29
CA GLN A 276 4.28 4.02 0.00
C GLN A 276 3.39 3.01 -0.71
N VAL A 277 2.16 2.81 -0.23
CA VAL A 277 1.20 1.88 -0.83
C VAL A 277 0.82 2.32 -2.24
N ALA A 278 0.45 3.60 -2.44
CA ALA A 278 0.11 4.11 -3.78
C ALA A 278 1.31 4.02 -4.73
N GLY A 279 2.50 4.41 -4.27
CA GLY A 279 3.73 4.33 -5.05
C GLY A 279 4.05 2.89 -5.49
N ARG A 280 4.06 1.94 -4.55
CA ARG A 280 4.32 0.51 -4.83
C ARG A 280 3.33 -0.06 -5.84
N LEU A 281 2.04 0.24 -5.68
CA LEU A 281 0.95 -0.28 -6.53
C LEU A 281 0.95 0.31 -7.94
N ALA A 282 1.41 1.55 -8.12
CA ALA A 282 1.36 2.23 -9.41
C ALA A 282 2.18 1.56 -10.52
N ALA A 283 3.29 0.89 -10.17
CA ALA A 283 4.16 0.22 -11.13
C ALA A 283 4.92 -0.95 -10.50
N PRO A 284 4.36 -2.18 -10.46
CA PRO A 284 5.01 -3.34 -9.88
C PRO A 284 6.36 -3.66 -10.54
N ILE A 285 7.46 -3.81 -9.81
CA ILE A 285 8.78 -4.13 -10.36
C ILE A 285 8.95 -5.66 -10.31
N PRO A 286 9.00 -6.36 -11.45
CA PRO A 286 9.00 -7.82 -11.48
C PRO A 286 10.34 -8.45 -11.05
N ILE A 287 11.32 -7.64 -10.65
CA ILE A 287 12.66 -8.05 -10.22
C ILE A 287 12.91 -7.63 -8.78
N VAL A 288 13.77 -8.35 -8.07
CA VAL A 288 14.19 -7.97 -6.71
C VAL A 288 15.26 -6.89 -6.83
N LEU A 289 15.08 -5.76 -6.16
CA LEU A 289 16.11 -4.72 -6.05
C LEU A 289 16.75 -4.81 -4.67
N ALA A 290 18.06 -4.58 -4.59
CA ALA A 290 18.79 -4.51 -3.32
C ALA A 290 19.40 -3.13 -3.14
N GLU A 291 19.25 -2.53 -1.97
CA GLU A 291 19.94 -1.29 -1.64
C GLU A 291 21.42 -1.55 -1.33
N LEU A 292 22.31 -0.76 -1.93
CA LEU A 292 23.72 -0.72 -1.58
C LEU A 292 23.90 0.31 -0.47
N LYS A 293 24.08 -0.16 0.76
CA LYS A 293 24.45 0.69 1.90
C LYS A 293 25.95 0.98 1.82
N GLU A 294 26.31 2.26 1.93
CA GLU A 294 27.71 2.72 2.03
C GLU A 294 28.30 2.43 3.41
#